data_AF-A0A497T8C0-F1
#
_entry.id   AF-A0A497T8C0-F1
#
_cell.length_a   1.000
_cell.length_b   1.000
_cell.length_c   1.000
_cell.angle_alpha   90.00
_cell.angle_beta   90.00
_cell.angle_gamma   90.00
#
_symmetry.space_group_name_H-M   'P 1'
#
loop_
_entity.id
_entity.type
_entity.pdbx_description
1 polymer ?
#
loop_
_entity_poly.entity_id
_entity_poly.type
_entity_poly.pdbx_seq_one_letter_code
_entity_poly.pdbx_strand_id
1 'polypeptide(L)'
;FLFNKHKLKKRFRCFSTFFFLTLDEKGNVYSCSARKEKFGNLLEKNLKEILNSKKVKRFRRELRKKKCICWHSGSMLNLYLSKFFFNP
;
A
#
# COMPACT_ATOMS: atom_id res chain seq x y z
N PHE A 1 -6.93 -25.54 -0.64
CA PHE A 1 -7.53 -24.33 -0.04
C PHE A 1 -6.55 -23.14 -0.13
N LEU A 2 -5.90 -22.95 -1.30
CA LEU A 2 -4.94 -21.89 -1.56
C LEU A 2 -5.55 -20.96 -2.62
N PHE A 3 -5.54 -19.64 -2.40
CA PHE A 3 -5.91 -18.59 -3.37
C PHE A 3 -7.39 -18.38 -3.74
N ASN A 4 -8.33 -18.41 -2.79
CA ASN A 4 -9.64 -17.79 -3.05
C ASN A 4 -9.53 -16.26 -3.04
N LYS A 5 -9.38 -15.68 -4.23
CA LYS A 5 -9.22 -14.23 -4.51
C LYS A 5 -10.31 -13.35 -3.88
N HIS A 6 -11.54 -13.85 -3.80
CA HIS A 6 -12.68 -13.11 -3.24
C HIS A 6 -12.64 -13.06 -1.72
N LYS A 7 -12.36 -14.20 -1.06
CA LYS A 7 -12.15 -14.26 0.40
C LYS A 7 -10.93 -13.45 0.83
N LEU A 8 -9.83 -13.51 0.08
CA LEU A 8 -8.62 -12.72 0.35
C LEU A 8 -8.86 -11.21 0.19
N LYS A 9 -9.59 -10.78 -0.86
CA LYS A 9 -10.00 -9.37 -1.04
C LYS A 9 -10.87 -8.84 0.12
N LYS A 10 -11.67 -9.71 0.75
CA LYS A 10 -12.52 -9.34 1.89
C LYS A 10 -11.73 -9.31 3.20
N ARG A 11 -10.73 -10.20 3.34
CA ARG A 11 -9.91 -10.40 4.56
C ARG A 11 -8.63 -9.56 4.62
N PHE A 12 -8.13 -9.01 3.52
CA PHE A 12 -6.89 -8.23 3.52
C PHE A 12 -7.10 -6.93 2.75
N ARG A 13 -7.37 -5.84 3.47
CA ARG A 13 -7.30 -4.48 2.91
C ARG A 13 -5.84 -4.20 2.56
N CYS A 14 -5.57 -3.56 1.42
CA CYS A 14 -4.20 -3.23 1.05
C CYS A 14 -3.67 -2.10 1.93
N PHE A 15 -2.64 -2.39 2.73
CA PHE A 15 -1.96 -1.43 3.61
C PHE A 15 -0.61 -0.95 3.03
N SER A 16 -0.34 -1.22 1.75
CA SER A 16 0.96 -0.91 1.15
C SER A 16 1.32 0.58 1.26
N THR A 17 0.32 1.46 1.19
CA THR A 17 0.47 2.92 1.30
C THR A 17 0.90 3.45 2.66
N PHE A 18 0.94 2.59 3.68
CA PHE A 18 1.35 2.95 5.03
C PHE A 18 2.71 2.35 5.39
N PHE A 19 2.99 1.12 4.93
CA PHE A 19 4.15 0.36 5.39
C PHE A 19 5.18 0.07 4.30
N PHE A 20 4.83 0.30 3.04
CA PHE A 20 5.70 -0.02 1.91
C PHE A 20 6.01 1.23 1.11
N LEU A 21 7.25 1.29 0.67
CA LEU A 21 7.76 2.32 -0.22
C LEU A 21 8.58 1.65 -1.31
N THR A 22 8.38 2.07 -2.54
CA THR A 22 9.19 1.65 -3.68
C THR A 22 9.78 2.89 -4.30
N LEU A 23 11.10 2.87 -4.49
CA LEU A 23 11.84 3.88 -5.22
C LEU A 23 12.28 3.29 -6.56
N ASP A 24 12.23 4.08 -7.63
CA ASP A 24 12.86 3.71 -8.89
C ASP A 24 14.21 4.43 -9.09
N GLU A 25 14.92 4.05 -10.15
CA GLU A 25 16.24 4.59 -10.49
C GLU A 25 16.24 6.09 -10.80
N LYS A 26 15.06 6.67 -11.06
CA LYS A 26 14.88 8.10 -11.32
C LYS A 26 14.49 8.88 -10.06
N GLY A 27 14.45 8.22 -8.90
CA GLY A 27 14.06 8.83 -7.62
C GLY A 27 12.54 8.96 -7.43
N ASN A 28 11.72 8.35 -8.29
CA ASN A 28 10.26 8.41 -8.13
C ASN A 28 9.80 7.50 -7.00
N VAL A 29 8.88 8.00 -6.17
CA VAL A 29 8.36 7.31 -4.98
C VAL A 29 6.99 6.70 -5.29
N TYR A 30 6.78 5.45 -4.87
CA TYR A 30 5.53 4.72 -5.00
C TYR A 30 5.16 3.99 -3.69
N SER A 31 3.89 3.59 -3.56
CA SER A 31 3.38 2.85 -2.39
C SER A 31 3.44 1.33 -2.51
N CYS A 32 3.83 0.78 -3.66
CA CYS A 32 4.06 -0.64 -3.86
C CYS A 32 4.81 -0.90 -5.18
N SER A 33 5.33 -2.12 -5.31
CA SER A 33 6.03 -2.61 -6.50
C SER A 33 5.17 -2.60 -7.77
N ALA A 34 3.83 -2.61 -7.65
CA ALA A 34 2.93 -2.48 -8.80
C ALA A 34 2.94 -1.05 -9.40
N ARG A 35 3.63 -0.09 -8.77
CA ARG A 35 3.85 1.29 -9.25
C ARG A 35 2.59 2.01 -9.79
N LYS A 36 1.41 1.71 -9.22
CA LYS A 36 0.11 2.21 -9.71
C LYS A 36 -0.01 3.73 -9.71
N GLU A 37 0.65 4.41 -8.78
CA GLU A 37 0.57 5.85 -8.61
C GLU A 37 1.92 6.39 -8.11
N LYS A 38 2.50 7.34 -8.86
CA LYS A 38 3.70 8.07 -8.43
C LYS A 38 3.34 9.08 -7.35
N PHE A 39 3.93 8.97 -6.18
CA PHE A 39 3.68 9.86 -5.04
C PHE A 39 4.47 11.17 -5.11
N GLY A 40 5.68 11.11 -5.69
CA GLY A 40 6.57 12.26 -5.85
C GLY A 40 7.93 11.81 -6.40
N ASN A 41 8.92 12.69 -6.34
CA ASN A 41 10.30 12.39 -6.68
C ASN A 41 11.23 12.94 -5.58
N LEU A 42 12.18 12.13 -5.10
CA LEU A 42 13.11 12.50 -4.03
C LEU A 42 14.12 13.57 -4.44
N LEU A 43 14.36 13.75 -5.73
CA LEU A 43 15.22 14.82 -6.27
C LEU A 43 14.54 16.19 -6.18
N GLU A 44 13.20 16.23 -6.07
CA GLU A 44 12.43 17.47 -6.00
C GLU A 44 12.01 17.84 -4.57
N LYS A 45 11.66 16.83 -3.76
CA LYS A 45 11.07 17.01 -2.42
C LYS A 45 11.58 15.95 -1.47
N ASN A 46 11.69 16.29 -0.19
CA ASN A 46 12.05 15.29 0.80
C ASN A 46 10.91 14.27 1.00
N LEU A 47 11.26 13.10 1.52
CA LEU A 47 10.31 12.00 1.66
C LEU A 47 9.11 12.37 2.55
N LYS A 48 9.33 13.16 3.62
CA LYS A 48 8.28 13.60 4.53
C LYS A 48 7.22 14.44 3.81
N GLU A 49 7.63 15.36 2.94
CA GLU A 49 6.73 16.17 2.12
C GLU A 49 5.93 15.32 1.13
N ILE A 50 6.60 14.40 0.44
CA ILE A 50 5.97 13.50 -0.52
C ILE A 50 4.87 12.68 0.16
N LEU A 51 5.18 12.03 1.29
CA LEU A 51 4.26 11.15 2.01
C LEU A 51 3.11 11.91 2.70
N ASN A 52 3.28 13.19 2.99
CA ASN A 52 2.24 14.04 3.59
C ASN A 52 1.43 14.85 2.56
N SER A 53 1.75 14.73 1.27
CA SER A 53 1.07 15.45 0.19
C SER A 53 -0.43 15.13 0.12
N LYS A 54 -1.21 16.09 -0.39
CA LYS A 54 -2.65 15.91 -0.68
C LYS A 54 -2.89 14.71 -1.59
N LYS A 55 -1.97 14.46 -2.53
CA LYS A 55 -1.99 13.32 -3.45
C LYS A 55 -1.96 11.98 -2.71
N VAL A 56 -0.99 11.79 -1.81
CA VAL A 56 -0.86 10.57 -1.02
C VAL A 56 -2.06 10.37 -0.09
N LYS A 57 -2.54 11.45 0.55
CA LYS A 57 -3.75 11.41 1.39
C LYS A 57 -4.98 10.98 0.60
N ARG A 58 -5.18 11.49 -0.62
CA ARG A 58 -6.26 11.08 -1.53
C ARG A 58 -6.12 9.60 -1.91
N PHE A 59 -4.93 9.18 -2.33
CA PHE A 59 -4.69 7.79 -2.72
C PHE A 59 -4.96 6.80 -1.57
N ARG A 60 -4.57 7.14 -0.34
CA ARG A 60 -4.89 6.33 0.86
C ARG A 60 -6.41 6.17 1.07
N ARG A 61 -7.19 7.23 0.87
CA ARG A 61 -8.67 7.17 0.96
C ARG A 61 -9.27 6.30 -0.14
N GLU A 62 -8.77 6.44 -1.36
CA GLU A 62 -9.21 5.63 -2.50
C GLU A 62 -8.86 4.15 -2.32
N LEU A 63 -7.68 3.84 -1.80
CA LEU A 63 -7.26 2.46 -1.57
C LEU A 63 -8.10 1.75 -0.51
N ARG A 64 -8.61 2.48 0.49
CA ARG A 64 -9.57 1.92 1.46
C ARG A 64 -10.90 1.53 0.83
N LYS A 65 -11.33 2.25 -0.22
CA LYS A 65 -12.59 1.99 -0.95
C LYS A 65 -12.43 0.93 -2.04
N LYS A 66 -11.23 0.80 -2.62
CA LYS A 66 -10.96 -0.08 -3.77
C LYS A 66 -10.44 -1.45 -3.31
N LYS A 67 -10.90 -2.51 -3.99
CA LYS A 67 -10.43 -3.89 -3.80
C LYS A 67 -9.05 -4.09 -4.45
N CYS A 68 -7.99 -3.61 -3.81
CA CYS A 68 -6.63 -3.95 -4.20
C CYS A 68 -6.22 -5.30 -3.58
N ILE A 69 -5.71 -6.24 -4.38
CA ILE A 69 -5.07 -7.46 -3.87
C ILE A 69 -3.61 -7.12 -3.63
N CYS A 70 -3.20 -7.10 -2.37
CA CYS A 70 -1.80 -6.95 -2.03
C CYS A 70 -1.09 -8.29 -2.24
N TRP A 71 -0.10 -8.34 -3.14
CA TRP A 71 0.74 -9.53 -3.33
C TRP A 71 1.68 -9.77 -2.15
N HIS A 72 1.97 -8.73 -1.36
CA HIS A 72 2.65 -8.88 -0.07
C HIS A 72 1.73 -9.43 1.03
N SER A 73 0.55 -10.00 0.70
CA SER A 73 -0.29 -10.75 1.65
C SER A 73 0.45 -11.93 2.31
N GLY A 74 1.60 -12.35 1.76
CA GLY A 74 2.53 -13.30 2.38
C GLY A 74 3.63 -12.68 3.26
N SER A 75 3.71 -11.35 3.40
CA SER A 75 4.64 -10.74 4.36
C SER A 75 4.16 -10.98 5.79
N MET A 76 5.08 -11.32 6.71
CA MET A 76 4.80 -11.47 8.14
C MET A 76 3.95 -10.31 8.68
N LEU A 77 4.20 -9.09 8.21
CA LEU A 77 3.44 -7.91 8.60
C LEU A 77 1.93 -8.04 8.35
N ASN A 78 1.51 -8.59 7.21
CA ASN A 78 0.08 -8.83 6.96
C ASN A 78 -0.50 -9.92 7.87
N LEU A 79 0.27 -10.95 8.22
CA LEU A 79 -0.16 -11.96 9.21
C LEU A 79 -0.33 -11.34 10.60
N TYR A 80 0.63 -10.53 11.06
CA TYR A 80 0.55 -9.84 12.35
C TYR A 80 -0.60 -8.83 12.39
N LEU A 81 -0.71 -7.96 11.38
CA LEU A 81 -1.77 -6.95 11.34
C LEU A 81 -3.16 -7.56 11.15
N SER A 82 -3.27 -8.75 10.55
CA SER A 82 -4.56 -9.43 10.43
C SER A 82 -5.19 -9.77 11.78
N LYS A 83 -4.39 -10.06 12.82
CA LYS A 83 -4.90 -10.34 14.17
C LYS A 83 -5.54 -9.11 14.83
N PHE A 84 -5.00 -7.92 14.57
CA PHE A 84 -5.47 -6.67 15.19
C PHE A 84 -6.65 -6.02 14.45
N PHE A 85 -6.74 -6.21 13.13
CA PHE A 85 -7.79 -5.58 12.32
C PHE A 85 -8.92 -6.53 11.90
N PHE A 86 -8.82 -7.83 12.18
CA PHE A 86 -9.81 -8.85 11.79
C PHE A 86 -10.24 -9.81 12.92
N ASN A 87 -9.99 -9.47 14.19
CA ASN A 87 -10.80 -10.08 15.26
C ASN A 87 -12.19 -9.40 15.26
N PRO A 88 -13.29 -10.17 15.20
CA PRO A 88 -14.63 -9.65 15.41
C PRO A 88 -14.79 -9.03 16.81
#